data_AF-A0AAE7KXC2-F1
#
_entry.id   AF-A0AAE7KXC2-F1
#
_cell.length_a   1.000
_cell.length_b   1.000
_cell.length_c   1.000
_cell.angle_alpha   90.00
_cell.angle_beta   90.00
_cell.angle_gamma   90.00
#
_symmetry.space_group_name_H-M   'P 1'
#
loop_
_entity.id
_entity.type
_entity.pdbx_description
1 polymer ?
#
loop_
_entity_poly.entity_id
_entity_poly.type
_entity_poly.pdbx_seq_one_letter_code
_entity_poly.pdbx_strand_id
1 'polypeptide(L)'
;MNFNLNLLREFPAQTCRDYCFVAPENLSSLTTPSLWSLGFNCSVIGELHKSNFVKLSVMAGGGDYFFPYIPGGVGSCVVPFGCPKGTLVITGAMNGCSLQVDAFSNHYRFFHDANGSFCNQNIHTVCRINDEHYAGPAVTHGTDSYHKIGQKIAIALENRKLYWENTLICVKGNKGNGWGIYNCGLFKSLDGKEIKEKISTIDSPLILKFGND
;
A
#
# COMPACT_ATOMS: atom_id res chain seq x y z
N MET A 1 20.80 -4.50 5.50
CA MET A 1 21.49 -3.25 5.06
C MET A 1 20.43 -2.18 4.93
N ASN A 2 20.67 -0.93 5.31
CA ASN A 2 19.64 0.10 5.16
C ASN A 2 19.39 0.40 3.69
N PHE A 3 18.13 0.36 3.28
CA PHE A 3 17.71 0.79 1.95
C PHE A 3 17.66 2.31 1.89
N ASN A 4 18.15 2.90 0.78
CA ASN A 4 18.05 4.34 0.57
C ASN A 4 16.62 4.70 0.13
N LEU A 5 15.76 5.04 1.09
CA LEU A 5 14.38 5.43 0.83
C LEU A 5 14.24 6.68 -0.06
N ASN A 6 15.26 7.51 -0.22
CA ASN A 6 15.19 8.65 -1.14
C ASN A 6 14.96 8.21 -2.59
N LEU A 7 15.39 7.02 -2.99
CA LEU A 7 15.07 6.45 -4.30
C LEU A 7 13.54 6.35 -4.49
N LEU A 8 12.84 5.81 -3.49
CA LEU A 8 11.38 5.69 -3.50
C LEU A 8 10.70 7.07 -3.50
N ARG A 9 11.26 8.05 -2.80
CA ARG A 9 10.69 9.41 -2.71
C ARG A 9 10.84 10.21 -4.00
N GLU A 10 11.98 10.06 -4.68
CA GLU A 10 12.32 10.83 -5.87
C GLU A 10 11.88 10.16 -7.17
N PHE A 11 12.01 8.83 -7.22
CA PHE A 11 11.74 8.01 -8.40
C PHE A 11 10.81 6.84 -8.04
N PRO A 12 9.61 7.09 -7.49
CA PRO A 12 8.75 6.02 -6.96
C PRO A 12 8.37 4.97 -8.02
N ALA A 13 8.05 5.40 -9.25
CA ALA A 13 7.70 4.48 -10.33
C ALA A 13 8.87 3.54 -10.67
N GLN A 14 10.09 4.08 -10.80
CA GLN A 14 11.27 3.27 -11.08
C GLN A 14 11.61 2.36 -9.90
N THR A 15 11.54 2.90 -8.69
CA THR A 15 11.91 2.16 -7.47
C THR A 15 10.96 1.01 -7.20
N CYS A 16 9.64 1.19 -7.35
CA CYS A 16 8.67 0.10 -7.23
C CYS A 16 8.76 -0.91 -8.39
N ARG A 17 9.32 -0.52 -9.54
CA ARG A 17 9.67 -1.48 -10.60
C ARG A 17 10.89 -2.30 -10.24
N ASP A 18 11.89 -1.74 -9.57
CA ASP A 18 13.14 -2.43 -9.28
C ASP A 18 13.08 -3.27 -8.00
N TYR A 19 12.41 -2.74 -6.98
CA TYR A 19 12.31 -3.30 -5.62
C TYR A 19 10.89 -3.70 -5.26
N CYS A 20 10.75 -4.79 -4.51
CA CYS A 20 9.51 -5.19 -3.85
C CYS A 20 9.51 -4.68 -2.41
N PHE A 21 8.51 -3.89 -2.06
CA PHE A 21 8.33 -3.40 -0.70
C PHE A 21 7.31 -4.26 0.05
N VAL A 22 7.61 -4.53 1.31
CA VAL A 22 6.72 -5.26 2.22
C VAL A 22 6.22 -4.30 3.26
N ALA A 23 4.91 -4.28 3.43
CA ALA A 23 4.25 -3.48 4.44
C ALA A 23 4.81 -3.75 5.84
N PRO A 24 4.82 -2.73 6.72
CA PRO A 24 5.12 -2.94 8.12
C PRO A 24 4.09 -3.90 8.74
N GLU A 25 4.56 -4.85 9.53
CA GLU A 25 3.69 -5.75 10.29
C GLU A 25 2.90 -4.95 11.35
N ASN A 26 1.69 -5.42 11.66
CA ASN A 26 0.74 -4.76 12.56
C ASN A 26 1.43 -4.21 13.82
N LEU A 27 1.35 -2.89 13.98
CA LEU A 27 2.00 -2.14 15.04
C LEU A 27 1.19 -2.16 16.35
N SER A 28 0.65 -3.31 16.71
CA SER A 28 -0.09 -3.51 17.96
C SER A 28 0.71 -3.11 19.19
N SER A 29 2.05 -3.02 19.08
CA SER A 29 2.98 -2.54 20.10
C SER A 29 3.18 -1.01 20.13
N LEU A 30 2.79 -0.25 19.10
CA LEU A 30 3.01 1.21 19.01
C LEU A 30 1.75 2.04 19.29
N THR A 31 0.60 1.42 19.53
CA THR A 31 -0.66 2.14 19.77
C THR A 31 -1.42 1.53 20.96
N THR A 32 -2.01 2.38 21.79
CA THR A 32 -2.91 1.93 22.85
C THR A 32 -4.24 1.42 22.26
N PRO A 33 -4.92 0.46 22.90
CA PRO A 33 -6.17 -0.14 22.40
C PRO A 33 -7.28 0.81 21.94
N SER A 34 -7.33 2.01 22.52
CA SER A 34 -8.32 3.04 22.17
C SER A 34 -8.00 3.83 20.90
N LEU A 35 -6.81 3.66 20.30
CA LEU A 35 -6.35 4.38 19.11
C LEU A 35 -6.02 3.45 17.94
N TRP A 36 -6.36 2.16 18.01
CA TRP A 36 -5.98 1.19 17.00
C TRP A 36 -6.49 1.53 15.60
N SER A 37 -7.60 2.24 15.45
CA SER A 37 -8.11 2.70 14.14
C SER A 37 -7.45 3.98 13.61
N LEU A 38 -6.57 4.62 14.39
CA LEU A 38 -5.91 5.86 14.04
C LEU A 38 -4.42 5.62 13.80
N GLY A 39 -4.04 5.87 12.56
CA GLY A 39 -2.67 6.03 12.13
C GLY A 39 -2.02 7.29 12.66
N PHE A 40 -0.73 7.45 12.41
CA PHE A 40 0.10 8.47 13.04
C PHE A 40 1.20 8.98 12.11
N ASN A 41 1.72 10.17 12.43
CA ASN A 41 2.93 10.69 11.79
C ASN A 41 4.14 9.85 12.19
N CYS A 42 4.91 9.40 11.23
CA CYS A 42 5.99 8.44 11.42
C CYS A 42 7.21 8.74 10.54
N SER A 43 8.26 7.97 10.75
CA SER A 43 9.43 7.85 9.91
C SER A 43 9.36 6.46 9.31
N VAL A 44 9.31 6.37 8.00
CA VAL A 44 9.44 5.07 7.32
C VAL A 44 10.93 4.73 7.25
N ILE A 45 11.26 3.50 7.63
CA ILE A 45 12.62 2.93 7.54
C ILE A 45 12.54 1.71 6.64
N GLY A 46 13.45 1.64 5.67
CA GLY A 46 13.57 0.51 4.75
C GLY A 46 14.80 -0.32 5.08
N GLU A 47 14.62 -1.61 5.32
CA GLU A 47 15.72 -2.57 5.38
C GLU A 47 15.77 -3.36 4.08
N LEU A 48 16.87 -3.24 3.35
CA LEU A 48 17.13 -4.08 2.19
C LEU A 48 17.51 -5.47 2.67
N HIS A 49 16.66 -6.45 2.38
CA HIS A 49 16.99 -7.86 2.45
C HIS A 49 17.21 -8.39 1.03
N LYS A 50 18.29 -9.16 0.87
CA LYS A 50 18.63 -9.74 -0.45
C LYS A 50 18.77 -8.61 -1.50
N SER A 51 18.74 -8.91 -2.79
CA SER A 51 19.09 -7.91 -3.83
C SER A 51 17.98 -6.89 -4.13
N ASN A 52 16.71 -7.20 -3.89
CA ASN A 52 15.59 -6.37 -4.36
C ASN A 52 14.36 -6.36 -3.44
N PHE A 53 14.48 -6.82 -2.19
CA PHE A 53 13.37 -6.87 -1.25
C PHE A 53 13.61 -5.86 -0.13
N VAL A 54 12.62 -5.03 0.16
CA VAL A 54 12.72 -3.98 1.17
C VAL A 54 11.61 -4.17 2.20
N LYS A 55 11.99 -4.52 3.43
CA LYS A 55 11.06 -4.55 4.57
C LYS A 55 10.89 -3.13 5.08
N LEU A 56 9.64 -2.65 5.15
CA LEU A 56 9.33 -1.37 5.74
C LEU A 56 9.02 -1.53 7.22
N SER A 57 9.56 -0.62 8.02
CA SER A 57 9.25 -0.43 9.43
C SER A 57 8.89 1.02 9.65
N VAL A 58 8.14 1.32 10.71
CA VAL A 58 7.81 2.70 11.07
C VAL A 58 8.14 3.00 12.51
N MET A 59 8.53 4.25 12.76
CA MET A 59 8.80 4.81 14.08
C MET A 59 8.00 6.10 14.23
N ALA A 60 7.50 6.43 15.42
CA ALA A 60 6.72 7.65 15.62
C ALA A 60 7.52 8.92 15.28
N GLY A 61 6.85 9.89 14.65
CA GLY A 61 7.41 11.18 14.19
C GLY A 61 8.24 11.07 12.90
N GLY A 62 8.48 12.18 12.20
CA GLY A 62 9.45 12.26 11.08
C GLY A 62 8.88 12.53 9.69
N GLY A 63 7.61 12.91 9.59
CA GLY A 63 7.06 13.55 8.39
C GLY A 63 6.45 12.62 7.34
N ASP A 64 6.51 11.30 7.55
CA ASP A 64 5.69 10.31 6.85
C ASP A 64 4.45 9.96 7.66
N TYR A 65 3.61 9.07 7.12
CA TYR A 65 2.40 8.63 7.80
C TYR A 65 2.16 7.14 7.60
N PHE A 66 1.66 6.51 8.65
CA PHE A 66 1.18 5.14 8.62
C PHE A 66 -0.30 5.11 9.00
N PHE A 67 -1.09 4.29 8.34
CA PHE A 67 -2.46 3.97 8.73
C PHE A 67 -2.66 2.45 8.83
N PRO A 68 -3.32 1.96 9.89
CA PRO A 68 -3.38 0.54 10.18
C PRO A 68 -4.45 -0.19 9.36
N TYR A 69 -4.25 -1.50 9.16
CA TYR A 69 -5.34 -2.40 8.83
C TYR A 69 -6.16 -2.70 10.09
N ILE A 70 -7.49 -2.64 9.98
CA ILE A 70 -8.39 -3.03 11.06
C ILE A 70 -9.27 -4.19 10.59
N PRO A 71 -9.12 -5.39 11.17
CA PRO A 71 -9.97 -6.52 10.82
C PRO A 71 -11.45 -6.17 10.97
N GLY A 72 -12.22 -6.30 9.90
CA GLY A 72 -13.65 -6.00 9.89
C GLY A 72 -13.98 -4.53 10.15
N GLY A 73 -13.09 -3.60 9.80
CA GLY A 73 -13.32 -2.18 9.99
C GLY A 73 -12.44 -1.30 9.10
N VAL A 74 -12.22 -0.07 9.57
CA VAL A 74 -11.49 0.95 8.84
C VAL A 74 -10.39 1.53 9.74
N GLY A 75 -9.14 1.44 9.28
CA GLY A 75 -8.05 2.22 9.85
C GLY A 75 -7.82 3.49 9.03
N SER A 76 -7.37 4.58 9.66
CA SER A 76 -7.20 5.85 8.94
C SER A 76 -6.08 6.71 9.49
N CYS A 77 -5.46 7.53 8.65
CA CYS A 77 -4.57 8.61 9.09
C CYS A 77 -4.93 9.94 8.44
N VAL A 78 -4.63 11.04 9.14
CA VAL A 78 -4.82 12.40 8.64
C VAL A 78 -3.46 12.96 8.23
N VAL A 79 -3.40 13.52 7.01
CA VAL A 79 -2.18 14.03 6.38
C VAL A 79 -2.43 15.48 5.92
N PRO A 80 -1.62 16.47 6.34
CA PRO A 80 -1.77 17.85 5.88
C PRO A 80 -1.56 17.98 4.36
N PHE A 81 -2.33 18.85 3.71
CA PHE A 81 -2.13 19.16 2.27
C PHE A 81 -0.71 19.68 1.96
N GLY A 82 -0.17 20.48 2.88
CA GLY A 82 1.16 21.09 2.76
C GLY A 82 2.33 20.18 3.15
N CYS A 83 2.14 18.86 3.24
CA CYS A 83 3.25 17.96 3.51
C CYS A 83 4.32 18.04 2.41
N PRO A 84 5.61 17.90 2.76
CA PRO A 84 6.71 18.01 1.80
C PRO A 84 6.62 17.01 0.64
N LYS A 85 7.20 17.38 -0.50
CA LYS A 85 7.41 16.44 -1.60
C LYS A 85 8.16 15.21 -1.11
N GLY A 86 7.74 14.04 -1.57
CA GLY A 86 8.34 12.77 -1.20
C GLY A 86 7.87 12.23 0.16
N THR A 87 6.94 12.90 0.86
CA THR A 87 6.23 12.30 1.99
C THR A 87 5.60 10.98 1.58
N LEU A 88 5.81 9.95 2.40
CA LEU A 88 5.22 8.64 2.23
C LEU A 88 3.98 8.49 3.11
N VAL A 89 2.93 7.88 2.57
CA VAL A 89 1.77 7.43 3.33
C VAL A 89 1.60 5.95 3.02
N ILE A 90 1.83 5.11 4.04
CA ILE A 90 1.89 3.65 3.88
C ILE A 90 0.94 2.95 4.84
N THR A 91 0.61 1.70 4.52
CA THR A 91 -0.32 0.86 5.28
C THR A 91 0.19 -0.58 5.31
N GLY A 92 -0.45 -1.40 6.15
CA GLY A 92 -0.35 -2.86 6.12
C GLY A 92 -0.72 -3.45 4.75
N ALA A 93 -0.53 -4.77 4.62
CA ALA A 93 -0.89 -5.53 3.42
C ALA A 93 -2.32 -5.24 2.93
N MET A 94 -2.47 -5.04 1.62
CA MET A 94 -3.72 -4.68 0.93
C MET A 94 -4.21 -5.87 0.11
N ASN A 95 -4.90 -6.82 0.73
CA ASN A 95 -5.41 -8.02 0.04
C ASN A 95 -6.93 -8.05 0.15
N GLY A 96 -7.64 -7.87 -0.97
CA GLY A 96 -9.10 -7.73 -0.97
C GLY A 96 -9.60 -6.41 -0.36
N CYS A 97 -8.72 -5.57 0.18
CA CYS A 97 -9.07 -4.32 0.85
C CYS A 97 -9.29 -3.17 -0.14
N SER A 98 -9.63 -2.00 0.36
CA SER A 98 -9.68 -0.78 -0.45
C SER A 98 -8.96 0.37 0.24
N LEU A 99 -8.28 1.17 -0.57
CA LEU A 99 -7.70 2.44 -0.15
C LEU A 99 -8.67 3.55 -0.56
N GLN A 100 -9.17 4.33 0.39
CA GLN A 100 -9.93 5.55 0.10
C GLN A 100 -9.17 6.76 0.62
N VAL A 101 -9.23 7.86 -0.14
CA VAL A 101 -8.71 9.15 0.29
C VAL A 101 -9.81 10.18 0.18
N ASP A 102 -10.14 10.81 1.31
CA ASP A 102 -11.07 11.94 1.36
C ASP A 102 -10.31 13.24 1.61
N ALA A 103 -10.72 14.33 0.95
CA ALA A 103 -10.23 15.67 1.19
C ALA A 103 -11.18 16.43 2.12
N PHE A 104 -10.70 16.84 3.29
CA PHE A 104 -11.49 17.62 4.23
C PHE A 104 -10.69 18.83 4.76
N SER A 105 -11.24 20.03 4.58
CA SER A 105 -10.57 21.27 4.98
C SER A 105 -9.15 21.36 4.39
N ASN A 106 -8.09 21.45 5.20
CA ASN A 106 -6.69 21.48 4.76
C ASN A 106 -5.94 20.14 4.89
N HIS A 107 -6.68 19.02 4.95
CA HIS A 107 -6.10 17.70 5.18
C HIS A 107 -6.70 16.63 4.25
N TYR A 108 -5.87 15.64 3.93
CA TYR A 108 -6.33 14.37 3.38
C TYR A 108 -6.54 13.39 4.53
N ARG A 109 -7.58 12.57 4.43
CA ARG A 109 -7.74 11.39 5.27
C ARG A 109 -7.59 10.14 4.41
N PHE A 110 -6.58 9.33 4.72
CA PHE A 110 -6.34 8.05 4.08
C PHE A 110 -7.02 6.97 4.89
N PHE A 111 -7.67 6.03 4.23
CA PHE A 111 -8.42 4.94 4.84
C PHE A 111 -7.94 3.60 4.29
N HIS A 112 -7.71 2.65 5.19
CA HIS A 112 -7.62 1.23 4.88
C HIS A 112 -8.97 0.61 5.22
N ASP A 113 -9.78 0.37 4.20
CA ASP A 113 -11.12 -0.20 4.29
C ASP A 113 -11.05 -1.72 4.08
N ALA A 114 -11.29 -2.49 5.17
CA ALA A 114 -11.26 -3.95 5.10
C ALA A 114 -12.31 -4.46 4.10
N ASN A 115 -11.91 -5.33 3.19
CA ASN A 115 -12.80 -5.87 2.13
C ASN A 115 -13.49 -4.81 1.26
N GLY A 116 -13.06 -3.54 1.31
CA GLY A 116 -13.72 -2.45 0.60
C GLY A 116 -15.20 -2.23 0.95
N SER A 117 -15.63 -2.61 2.16
CA SER A 117 -17.06 -2.74 2.50
C SER A 117 -17.51 -1.83 3.64
N PHE A 118 -16.60 -1.13 4.31
CA PHE A 118 -16.89 -0.33 5.51
C PHE A 118 -16.75 1.19 5.27
N CYS A 119 -16.08 1.62 4.20
CA CYS A 119 -16.07 3.02 3.76
C CYS A 119 -16.93 3.19 2.51
N ASN A 120 -17.95 4.06 2.61
CA ASN A 120 -18.68 4.55 1.45
C ASN A 120 -17.98 5.78 0.86
N GLN A 121 -17.93 5.85 -0.46
CA GLN A 121 -17.53 7.08 -1.15
C GLN A 121 -18.54 8.19 -0.84
N ASN A 122 -18.05 9.41 -0.71
CA ASN A 122 -18.86 10.58 -0.42
C ASN A 122 -18.35 11.80 -1.22
N ILE A 123 -18.97 12.97 -1.02
CA ILE A 123 -18.63 14.20 -1.75
C ILE A 123 -17.18 14.68 -1.53
N HIS A 124 -16.52 14.21 -0.46
CA HIS A 124 -15.14 14.51 -0.14
C HIS A 124 -14.16 13.45 -0.68
N THR A 125 -14.65 12.33 -1.19
CA THR A 125 -13.79 11.28 -1.73
C THR A 125 -13.10 11.76 -2.99
N VAL A 126 -11.79 11.88 -2.91
CA VAL A 126 -10.93 12.28 -4.03
C VAL A 126 -10.26 11.08 -4.69
N CYS A 127 -10.20 9.93 -4.00
CA CYS A 127 -9.72 8.69 -4.56
C CYS A 127 -10.35 7.48 -3.87
N ARG A 128 -10.65 6.43 -4.65
CA ARG A 128 -10.87 5.08 -4.14
C ARG A 128 -10.16 4.06 -5.03
N ILE A 129 -9.41 3.17 -4.40
CA ILE A 129 -8.71 2.05 -5.02
C ILE A 129 -9.26 0.77 -4.40
N ASN A 130 -10.03 0.02 -5.18
CA ASN A 130 -10.47 -1.32 -4.80
C ASN A 130 -9.45 -2.37 -5.23
N ASP A 131 -9.58 -3.59 -4.69
CA ASP A 131 -8.73 -4.74 -5.01
C ASP A 131 -8.56 -4.96 -6.52
N GLU A 132 -9.63 -4.81 -7.31
CA GLU A 132 -9.60 -4.94 -8.78
C GLU A 132 -8.54 -4.06 -9.48
N HIS A 133 -8.13 -2.96 -8.87
CA HIS A 133 -7.13 -2.04 -9.42
C HIS A 133 -5.70 -2.53 -9.22
N TYR A 134 -5.47 -3.46 -8.28
CA TYR A 134 -4.11 -3.83 -7.87
C TYR A 134 -3.86 -5.33 -7.67
N ALA A 135 -4.90 -6.16 -7.60
CA ALA A 135 -4.81 -7.55 -7.19
C ALA A 135 -3.93 -8.43 -8.11
N GLY A 136 -3.57 -7.92 -9.29
CA GLY A 136 -2.72 -8.60 -10.25
C GLY A 136 -3.45 -9.78 -10.91
N PRO A 137 -2.75 -10.54 -11.78
CA PRO A 137 -3.38 -11.62 -12.57
C PRO A 137 -3.74 -12.86 -11.75
N ALA A 138 -3.39 -12.91 -10.45
CA ALA A 138 -3.64 -14.04 -9.56
C ALA A 138 -5.04 -14.04 -8.93
N VAL A 139 -5.81 -12.96 -9.08
CA VAL A 139 -7.16 -12.84 -8.49
C VAL A 139 -8.23 -13.15 -9.53
N THR A 140 -9.15 -14.04 -9.16
CA THR A 140 -10.15 -14.66 -10.03
C THR A 140 -11.37 -13.78 -10.33
N HIS A 141 -11.37 -12.52 -9.86
CA HIS A 141 -12.45 -11.55 -10.04
C HIS A 141 -12.30 -10.75 -11.34
N GLY A 142 -12.27 -11.43 -12.49
CA GLY A 142 -12.21 -10.77 -13.80
C GLY A 142 -12.23 -11.74 -14.98
N THR A 143 -12.71 -11.24 -16.13
CA THR A 143 -12.98 -11.91 -17.42
C THR A 143 -12.15 -13.19 -17.74
N ASP A 144 -12.75 -14.14 -18.47
CA ASP A 144 -12.27 -15.52 -18.76
C ASP A 144 -10.75 -15.70 -18.98
N SER A 145 -10.06 -14.70 -19.53
CA SER A 145 -8.61 -14.67 -19.76
C SER A 145 -7.79 -14.59 -18.45
N TYR A 146 -8.20 -13.72 -17.52
CA TYR A 146 -7.58 -13.56 -16.20
C TYR A 146 -7.94 -14.72 -15.27
N HIS A 147 -9.15 -15.28 -15.43
CA HIS A 147 -9.61 -16.43 -14.68
C HIS A 147 -8.70 -17.67 -14.89
N LYS A 148 -8.25 -17.94 -16.12
CA LYS A 148 -7.39 -19.10 -16.43
C LYS A 148 -5.95 -18.97 -15.93
N ILE A 149 -5.39 -17.76 -15.95
CA ILE A 149 -4.04 -17.49 -15.40
C ILE A 149 -4.11 -17.46 -13.87
N GLY A 150 -5.11 -16.79 -13.30
CA GLY A 150 -5.38 -16.74 -11.87
C GLY A 150 -5.63 -18.12 -11.26
N GLN A 151 -6.39 -18.99 -11.94
CA GLN A 151 -6.57 -20.38 -11.51
C GLN A 151 -5.28 -21.20 -11.52
N LYS A 152 -4.45 -21.08 -12.57
CA LYS A 152 -3.16 -21.79 -12.63
C LYS A 152 -2.20 -21.32 -11.55
N ILE A 153 -2.18 -20.02 -11.27
CA ILE A 153 -1.40 -19.44 -10.17
C ILE A 153 -1.98 -19.92 -8.83
N ALA A 154 -3.29 -19.81 -8.59
CA ALA A 154 -3.94 -20.27 -7.36
C ALA A 154 -3.67 -21.75 -7.06
N ILE A 155 -3.78 -22.63 -8.06
CA ILE A 155 -3.44 -24.06 -7.92
C ILE A 155 -1.94 -24.25 -7.60
N ALA A 156 -1.06 -23.48 -8.23
CA ALA A 156 0.37 -23.54 -7.92
C ALA A 156 0.69 -23.00 -6.51
N LEU A 157 -0.06 -22.00 -6.04
CA LEU A 157 0.05 -21.41 -4.71
C LEU A 157 -0.47 -22.35 -3.62
N GLU A 158 -1.63 -22.99 -3.82
CA GLU A 158 -2.17 -23.99 -2.90
C GLU A 158 -1.22 -25.18 -2.74
N ASN A 159 -0.68 -25.69 -3.85
CA ASN A 159 0.30 -26.78 -3.83
C ASN A 159 1.63 -26.39 -3.17
N ARG A 160 2.01 -25.10 -3.22
CA ARG A 160 3.26 -24.58 -2.63
C ARG A 160 3.06 -23.90 -1.27
N LYS A 161 1.83 -23.86 -0.74
CA LYS A 161 1.49 -23.14 0.49
C LYS A 161 1.96 -21.68 0.45
N LEU A 162 1.67 -20.98 -0.63
CA LEU A 162 2.02 -19.55 -0.80
C LEU A 162 0.76 -18.68 -0.78
N TYR A 163 0.86 -17.45 -0.31
CA TYR A 163 -0.16 -16.41 -0.46
C TYR A 163 0.45 -15.16 -1.09
N TRP A 164 -0.36 -14.41 -1.82
CA TRP A 164 0.03 -13.15 -2.45
C TRP A 164 -0.18 -12.01 -1.46
N GLU A 165 0.77 -11.09 -1.37
CA GLU A 165 0.68 -9.87 -0.56
C GLU A 165 0.90 -8.65 -1.45
N ASN A 166 -0.06 -7.72 -1.44
CA ASN A 166 0.13 -6.41 -2.08
C ASN A 166 0.45 -5.35 -1.02
N THR A 167 1.37 -4.45 -1.35
CA THR A 167 1.67 -3.26 -0.56
C THR A 167 1.39 -2.04 -1.43
N LEU A 168 0.45 -1.20 -0.99
CA LEU A 168 0.22 0.11 -1.60
C LEU A 168 1.06 1.16 -0.88
N ILE A 169 1.80 1.95 -1.66
CA ILE A 169 2.63 3.04 -1.20
C ILE A 169 2.15 4.33 -1.88
N CYS A 170 1.74 5.30 -1.08
CA CYS A 170 1.40 6.63 -1.58
C CYS A 170 2.60 7.56 -1.42
N VAL A 171 2.99 8.27 -2.49
CA VAL A 171 4.12 9.20 -2.48
C VAL A 171 3.67 10.57 -2.96
N LYS A 172 3.95 11.61 -2.16
CA LYS A 172 3.64 12.99 -2.51
C LYS A 172 4.49 13.47 -3.70
N GLY A 173 3.82 13.83 -4.79
CA GLY A 173 4.46 14.24 -6.05
C GLY A 173 4.83 15.72 -6.15
N ASN A 174 5.50 16.07 -7.26
CA ASN A 174 6.02 17.40 -7.60
C ASN A 174 5.03 18.32 -8.33
N LYS A 175 4.08 17.78 -9.11
CA LYS A 175 3.20 18.57 -9.99
C LYS A 175 1.76 18.58 -9.45
N GLY A 176 1.18 19.78 -9.33
CA GLY A 176 -0.26 19.99 -9.06
C GLY A 176 -0.77 19.43 -7.75
N ASN A 177 0.02 19.45 -6.68
CA ASN A 177 -0.32 18.85 -5.38
C ASN A 177 -0.68 17.35 -5.36
N GLY A 178 -0.52 16.63 -6.49
CA GLY A 178 -0.94 15.23 -6.62
C GLY A 178 -0.15 14.22 -5.79
N TRP A 179 -0.73 13.03 -5.67
CA TRP A 179 -0.13 11.84 -5.06
C TRP A 179 0.00 10.74 -6.10
N GLY A 180 1.13 10.04 -6.09
CA GLY A 180 1.25 8.78 -6.83
C GLY A 180 0.94 7.61 -5.91
N ILE A 181 0.15 6.64 -6.38
CA ILE A 181 -0.07 5.37 -5.70
C ILE A 181 0.63 4.26 -6.47
N TYR A 182 1.45 3.50 -5.75
CA TYR A 182 2.29 2.45 -6.30
C TYR A 182 1.98 1.14 -5.60
N ASN A 183 1.74 0.07 -6.36
CA ASN A 183 1.59 -1.28 -5.83
C ASN A 183 2.90 -2.06 -5.96
N CYS A 184 3.30 -2.74 -4.89
CA CYS A 184 4.28 -3.82 -4.91
C CYS A 184 3.62 -5.13 -4.47
N GLY A 185 3.61 -6.13 -5.36
CA GLY A 185 3.11 -7.47 -5.08
C GLY A 185 4.25 -8.48 -4.86
N LEU A 186 4.05 -9.42 -3.95
CA LEU A 186 4.98 -10.53 -3.71
C LEU A 186 4.26 -11.79 -3.21
N PHE A 187 4.90 -12.94 -3.35
CA PHE A 187 4.47 -14.17 -2.69
C PHE A 187 5.12 -14.34 -1.32
N LYS A 188 4.34 -14.74 -0.32
CA LYS A 188 4.79 -15.22 1.00
C LYS A 188 4.43 -16.68 1.17
N SER A 189 5.18 -17.43 1.95
CA SER A 189 4.78 -18.78 2.35
C SER A 189 3.89 -18.78 3.59
N LEU A 190 3.05 -19.81 3.72
CA LEU A 190 2.18 -20.03 4.88
C LEU A 190 2.98 -20.37 6.16
N ASP A 191 4.22 -20.84 6.06
CA ASP A 191 5.10 -21.08 7.21
C ASP A 191 5.92 -19.84 7.61
N GLY A 192 5.64 -18.68 7.00
CA GLY A 192 6.32 -17.42 7.26
C GLY A 192 7.75 -17.32 6.69
N LYS A 193 8.27 -18.40 6.08
CA LYS A 193 9.56 -18.41 5.40
C LYS A 193 9.44 -17.80 4.01
N GLU A 194 9.67 -16.50 3.87
CA GLU A 194 9.73 -15.74 2.61
C GLU A 194 10.26 -16.56 1.40
N ILE A 195 9.36 -17.12 0.58
CA ILE A 195 9.71 -17.72 -0.71
C ILE A 195 9.51 -16.67 -1.80
N LYS A 196 10.63 -16.34 -2.42
CA LYS A 196 10.84 -15.32 -3.44
C LYS A 196 10.12 -15.67 -4.73
N GLU A 197 9.28 -14.77 -5.22
CA GLU A 197 9.17 -14.49 -6.65
C GLU A 197 8.49 -13.13 -6.84
N LYS A 198 9.14 -12.25 -7.61
CA LYS A 198 8.60 -10.96 -8.06
C LYS A 198 7.75 -11.26 -9.28
N ILE A 199 6.44 -11.06 -9.20
CA ILE A 199 5.64 -10.84 -10.40
C ILE A 199 5.56 -9.34 -10.58
N SER A 200 5.95 -8.90 -11.76
CA SER A 200 6.05 -7.50 -12.14
C SER A 200 4.80 -6.70 -11.78
N THR A 201 5.06 -5.49 -11.30
CA THR A 201 4.18 -4.34 -11.16
C THR A 201 3.10 -4.25 -12.24
N ILE A 202 1.95 -3.68 -11.87
CA ILE A 202 1.10 -2.99 -12.84
C ILE A 202 1.99 -1.98 -13.56
N ASP A 203 2.03 -2.04 -14.89
CA ASP A 203 2.92 -1.26 -15.76
C ASP A 203 2.68 0.26 -15.73
N SER A 204 1.88 0.77 -14.80
CA SER A 204 1.64 2.20 -14.66
C SER A 204 1.27 2.54 -13.21
N PRO A 205 1.93 3.53 -12.58
CA PRO A 205 1.42 4.09 -11.33
C PRO A 205 0.04 4.67 -11.56
N LEU A 206 -0.89 4.46 -10.63
CA LEU A 206 -2.12 5.24 -10.64
C LEU A 206 -1.77 6.63 -10.11
N ILE A 207 -1.57 7.57 -11.03
CA ILE A 207 -1.28 8.96 -10.71
C ILE A 207 -2.60 9.64 -10.38
N LEU A 208 -2.77 10.01 -9.11
CA LEU A 208 -3.91 10.81 -8.68
C LEU A 208 -3.50 12.27 -8.67
N LYS A 209 -4.07 13.02 -9.61
CA LYS A 209 -4.04 14.48 -9.55
C LYS A 209 -5.19 14.91 -8.65
N PHE A 210 -4.88 15.64 -7.57
CA PHE A 210 -5.90 16.26 -6.73
C PHE A 210 -5.87 17.76 -6.96
N GLY A 211 -7.01 18.32 -7.38
CA GLY A 211 -7.15 19.75 -7.68
C GLY A 211 -7.30 20.00 -9.19
N ASN A 212 -8.21 20.92 -9.52
CA ASN A 212 -8.30 21.47 -10.86
C ASN A 212 -7.06 22.35 -11.08
N ASP A 213 -6.27 22.03 -12.11
CA ASP A 213 -5.44 23.04 -12.77
C ASP A 213 -6.37 24.08 -13.43
#